data_AF-A0A7S0AY93-F1
#
_entry.id   AF-A0A7S0AY93-F1
#
_cell.length_a   1.000
_cell.length_b   1.000
_cell.length_c   1.000
_cell.angle_alpha   90.00
_cell.angle_beta   90.00
_cell.angle_gamma   90.00
#
_symmetry.space_group_name_H-M   'P 1'
#
loop_
_entity.id
_entity.type
_entity.pdbx_description
1 polymer ?
#
loop_
_entity_poly.entity_id
_entity_poly.type
_entity_poly.pdbx_seq_one_letter_code
_entity_poly.pdbx_strand_id
1 'polypeptide(L)'
;YARTIGDHPDVVLGPPLSIDWEPHHHEAHEFEDYESSREGMRKASKIDMRVHPNTRNRMLLSAGVSKGEIRAATKAANRVSSQRKSTVASLEAPVIDLLQEAAQSAMRKIKRRSWRSGDAKKLGKSSSSSRAA
;
A
#
# COMPACT_ATOMS: atom_id res chain seq x y z
N TYR A 1 17.27 8.39 -6.69
CA TYR A 1 17.32 7.51 -5.51
C TYR A 1 17.87 6.16 -5.90
N ALA A 2 18.97 5.79 -5.25
CA ALA A 2 19.49 4.44 -5.29
C ALA A 2 18.44 3.42 -4.81
N ARG A 3 18.48 2.23 -5.42
CA ARG A 3 17.52 1.14 -5.20
C ARG A 3 18.30 -0.08 -4.74
N THR A 4 17.78 -0.78 -3.75
CA THR A 4 18.38 -2.00 -3.22
C THR A 4 17.34 -3.09 -2.99
N ILE A 5 17.78 -4.33 -2.76
CA ILE A 5 16.91 -5.44 -2.38
C ILE A 5 16.27 -5.11 -1.01
N GLY A 6 14.95 -5.26 -0.92
CA GLY A 6 14.25 -5.14 0.35
C GLY A 6 14.11 -6.47 1.09
N ASP A 7 13.37 -6.45 2.19
CA ASP A 7 13.09 -7.62 3.04
C ASP A 7 11.58 -7.84 3.28
N HIS A 8 10.73 -7.01 2.67
CA HIS A 8 9.30 -7.03 2.93
C HIS A 8 8.63 -8.35 2.46
N PRO A 9 8.02 -9.14 3.37
CA PRO A 9 7.53 -10.49 3.06
C PRO A 9 6.15 -10.51 2.37
N ASP A 10 5.44 -9.38 2.31
CA ASP A 10 4.10 -9.30 1.72
C ASP A 10 4.11 -8.99 0.21
N VAL A 11 5.26 -9.17 -0.45
CA VAL A 11 5.33 -9.12 -1.91
C VAL A 11 4.68 -10.35 -2.53
N VAL A 12 3.74 -10.12 -3.44
CA VAL A 12 2.99 -11.22 -4.09
C VAL A 12 3.84 -11.98 -5.11
N LEU A 13 4.70 -11.26 -5.86
CA LEU A 13 5.52 -11.83 -6.94
C LEU A 13 6.86 -11.11 -7.05
N GLY A 14 7.93 -11.86 -7.31
CA GLY A 14 9.27 -11.31 -7.51
C GLY A 14 9.91 -10.72 -6.25
N PRO A 15 11.04 -10.01 -6.39
CA PRO A 15 11.81 -9.54 -5.26
C PRO A 15 11.13 -8.34 -4.57
N PRO A 16 11.31 -8.20 -3.25
CA PRO A 16 11.06 -6.94 -2.56
C PRO A 16 12.05 -5.86 -3.04
N LEU A 17 11.54 -4.63 -3.19
CA LEU A 17 12.31 -3.45 -3.60
C LEU A 17 12.34 -2.46 -2.43
N SER A 18 13.53 -1.94 -2.12
CA SER A 18 13.73 -0.88 -1.14
C SER A 18 14.47 0.31 -1.77
N ILE A 19 14.53 1.40 -1.02
CA ILE A 19 15.36 2.57 -1.31
C ILE A 19 16.64 2.42 -0.49
N ASP A 20 17.78 2.75 -1.10
CA ASP A 20 19.05 2.75 -0.39
C ASP A 20 19.26 4.07 0.37
N TRP A 21 20.17 4.07 1.34
CA TRP A 21 20.44 5.22 2.21
C TRP A 21 21.40 6.24 1.61
N GLU A 22 21.68 6.15 0.30
CA GLU A 22 22.57 7.10 -0.37
C GLU A 22 21.96 8.52 -0.30
N PRO A 23 22.63 9.47 0.39
CA PRO A 23 22.10 10.80 0.59
C PRO A 23 22.04 11.54 -0.75
N HIS A 24 20.86 12.00 -1.10
CA HIS A 24 20.67 12.93 -2.22
C HIS A 24 20.48 14.34 -1.66
N HIS A 25 21.37 15.25 -2.05
CA HIS A 25 21.18 16.67 -1.81
C HIS A 25 20.09 17.20 -2.74
N HIS A 26 19.06 17.80 -2.15
CA HIS A 26 17.96 18.43 -2.87
C HIS A 26 17.93 19.93 -2.53
N GLU A 27 17.36 20.72 -3.42
CA GLU A 27 17.09 22.13 -3.16
C GLU A 27 16.06 22.27 -2.03
N ALA A 28 16.19 23.35 -1.25
CA ALA A 28 15.21 23.68 -0.24
C ALA A 28 13.94 24.21 -0.93
N HIS A 29 12.80 23.60 -0.60
CA HIS A 29 11.50 24.07 -1.07
C HIS A 29 10.72 24.66 0.11
N GLU A 30 10.01 25.76 -0.14
CA GLU A 30 9.01 26.25 0.81
C GLU A 30 7.88 25.22 0.92
N PHE A 31 7.38 25.01 2.14
CA PHE A 31 6.40 23.96 2.42
C PHE A 31 5.09 24.18 1.64
N GLU A 32 4.60 25.41 1.58
CA GLU A 32 3.35 25.75 0.89
C GLU A 32 3.46 25.57 -0.64
N ASP A 33 4.62 25.90 -1.22
CA ASP A 33 4.90 25.66 -2.64
C ASP A 33 4.94 24.17 -2.98
N TYR A 34 5.50 23.36 -2.07
CA TYR A 34 5.53 21.91 -2.23
C TYR A 34 4.11 21.30 -2.16
N GLU A 35 3.30 21.64 -1.15
CA GLU A 35 1.96 21.06 -1.02
C GLU A 35 1.01 21.54 -2.11
N SER A 36 1.05 22.82 -2.51
CA SER A 36 0.22 23.36 -3.59
C SER A 36 0.52 22.71 -4.94
N SER A 37 1.79 22.50 -5.28
CA SER A 37 2.17 21.82 -6.53
C SER A 37 1.86 20.31 -6.49
N ARG A 38 1.90 19.69 -5.31
CA ARG A 38 1.65 18.24 -5.14
C ARG A 38 0.19 17.86 -5.23
N GLU A 39 -0.74 18.73 -4.82
CA GLU A 39 -2.16 18.40 -4.70
C GLU A 39 -2.75 17.86 -6.02
N GLY A 40 -2.36 18.45 -7.16
CA GLY A 40 -2.77 17.99 -8.50
C GLY A 40 -2.11 16.70 -9.00
N MET A 41 -0.98 16.28 -8.41
CA MET A 41 -0.20 15.11 -8.83
C MET A 41 -0.40 13.87 -7.94
N ARG A 42 -1.21 13.99 -6.88
CA ARG A 42 -1.39 12.91 -5.91
C ARG A 42 -2.08 11.71 -6.57
N LYS A 43 -1.46 10.53 -6.44
CA LYS A 43 -2.05 9.28 -6.94
C LYS A 43 -3.35 8.98 -6.19
N ALA A 44 -4.46 8.89 -6.93
CA ALA A 44 -5.78 8.66 -6.36
C ALA A 44 -6.05 7.18 -6.03
N SER A 45 -5.39 6.25 -6.75
CA SER A 45 -5.60 4.81 -6.58
C SER A 45 -4.40 4.12 -5.94
N LYS A 46 -4.70 3.07 -5.16
CA LYS A 46 -3.68 2.14 -4.65
C LYS A 46 -2.93 1.44 -5.77
N ILE A 47 -3.56 1.22 -6.92
CA ILE A 47 -2.91 0.55 -8.05
C ILE A 47 -1.79 1.43 -8.59
N ASP A 48 -2.00 2.73 -8.69
CA ASP A 48 -1.00 3.69 -9.19
C ASP A 48 0.20 3.85 -8.25
N MET A 49 0.02 3.50 -6.97
CA MET A 49 1.09 3.48 -5.97
C MET A 49 1.89 2.16 -5.96
N ARG A 50 1.45 1.13 -6.69
CA ARG A 50 2.13 -0.16 -6.74
C ARG A 50 3.12 -0.20 -7.90
N VAL A 51 4.35 -0.61 -7.60
CA VAL A 51 5.34 -0.94 -8.64
C VAL A 51 5.06 -2.35 -9.15
N HIS A 52 4.94 -2.53 -10.47
CA HIS A 52 4.74 -3.84 -11.07
C HIS A 52 5.98 -4.75 -10.86
N PRO A 53 5.84 -6.08 -10.66
CA PRO A 53 6.96 -6.99 -10.43
C PRO A 53 8.07 -6.91 -11.50
N ASN A 54 7.70 -6.84 -12.79
CA ASN A 54 8.67 -6.71 -13.88
C ASN A 54 9.45 -5.39 -13.78
N THR A 55 8.78 -4.31 -13.37
CA THR A 55 9.42 -3.01 -13.16
C THR A 55 10.40 -3.08 -11.98
N ARG A 56 10.06 -3.76 -10.88
CA ARG A 56 10.99 -3.99 -9.76
C ARG A 56 12.23 -4.76 -10.19
N ASN A 57 12.05 -5.85 -10.93
CA ASN A 57 13.17 -6.63 -11.48
C ASN A 57 14.09 -5.76 -12.34
N ARG A 58 13.52 -4.95 -13.23
CA ARG A 58 14.30 -4.05 -14.07
C ARG A 58 15.07 -3.01 -13.24
N MET A 59 14.42 -2.42 -12.22
CA MET A 59 15.04 -1.45 -11.32
C MET A 59 16.24 -2.04 -10.56
N LEU A 60 16.11 -3.27 -10.05
CA LEU A 60 17.20 -3.94 -9.33
C LEU A 60 18.35 -4.32 -10.27
N LEU A 61 18.03 -4.85 -11.46
CA LEU A 61 19.06 -5.14 -12.47
C LEU A 61 19.81 -3.88 -12.90
N SER A 62 19.12 -2.75 -13.08
CA SER A 62 19.77 -1.48 -13.41
C SER A 62 20.60 -0.91 -12.25
N ALA A 63 20.32 -1.32 -11.02
CA ALA A 63 21.11 -0.97 -9.84
C ALA A 63 22.32 -1.88 -9.62
N GLY A 64 22.63 -2.78 -10.55
CA GLY A 64 23.77 -3.69 -10.47
C GLY A 64 23.51 -4.99 -9.70
N VAL A 65 22.28 -5.21 -9.21
CA VAL A 65 21.91 -6.44 -8.50
C VAL A 65 21.87 -7.61 -9.49
N SER A 66 22.51 -8.72 -9.14
CA SER A 66 22.54 -9.90 -9.99
C SER A 66 21.18 -10.63 -10.03
N LYS A 67 20.94 -11.36 -11.12
CA LYS A 67 19.77 -12.25 -11.23
C LYS A 67 19.75 -13.32 -10.13
N GLY A 68 20.93 -13.75 -9.66
CA GLY A 68 21.06 -14.73 -8.58
C GLY A 68 20.53 -14.18 -7.25
N GLU A 69 20.96 -12.97 -6.89
CA GLU A 69 20.51 -12.28 -5.68
C GLU A 69 19.01 -11.99 -5.71
N ILE A 70 18.48 -11.54 -6.85
CA ILE A 70 17.04 -11.33 -7.04
C ILE A 70 16.25 -12.62 -6.77
N ARG A 71 16.72 -13.76 -7.29
CA ARG A 71 16.09 -15.06 -7.05
C ARG A 71 16.18 -15.47 -5.59
N ALA A 72 17.34 -15.28 -4.95
CA ALA A 72 17.54 -15.58 -3.54
C ALA A 72 16.61 -14.75 -2.65
N ALA A 73 16.53 -13.44 -2.88
CA ALA A 73 15.65 -12.52 -2.16
C ALA A 73 14.16 -12.89 -2.33
N THR A 74 13.75 -13.22 -3.54
CA THR A 74 12.37 -13.68 -3.81
C THR A 74 12.04 -14.95 -3.02
N LYS A 75 12.97 -15.92 -2.99
CA LYS A 75 12.80 -17.16 -2.21
C LYS A 75 12.73 -16.88 -0.71
N ALA A 76 13.59 -15.99 -0.20
CA ALA A 76 13.59 -15.60 1.21
C ALA A 76 12.27 -14.95 1.62
N ALA A 77 11.78 -13.98 0.85
CA ALA A 77 10.49 -13.33 1.09
C ALA A 77 9.32 -14.33 1.08
N ASN A 78 9.30 -15.23 0.09
CA ASN A 78 8.27 -16.28 0.00
C ASN A 78 8.32 -17.25 1.18
N ARG A 79 9.52 -17.61 1.65
CA ARG A 79 9.69 -18.46 2.84
C ARG A 79 9.07 -17.80 4.07
N VAL A 80 9.39 -16.53 4.32
CA VAL A 80 8.84 -15.78 5.46
C VAL A 80 7.31 -15.62 5.33
N SER A 81 6.81 -15.30 4.13
CA SER A 81 5.38 -15.20 3.86
C SER A 81 4.65 -16.52 4.13
N SER A 82 5.21 -17.64 3.67
CA SER A 82 4.66 -18.98 3.91
C SER A 82 4.70 -19.36 5.38
N GLN A 83 5.81 -19.05 6.07
CA GLN A 83 5.93 -19.29 7.50
C GLN A 83 4.87 -18.49 8.27
N ARG A 84 4.64 -17.21 7.93
CA ARG A 84 3.59 -16.40 8.56
C ARG A 84 2.21 -17.00 8.36
N LYS A 85 1.90 -17.47 7.14
CA LYS A 85 0.62 -18.15 6.85
C LYS A 85 0.48 -19.44 7.67
N SER A 86 1.54 -20.22 7.78
CA SER A 86 1.56 -21.43 8.59
C SER A 86 1.36 -21.11 10.07
N THR A 87 2.08 -20.12 10.61
CA THR A 87 1.91 -19.70 12.01
C THR A 87 0.48 -19.26 12.27
N VAL A 88 -0.10 -18.41 11.41
CA VAL A 88 -1.50 -17.98 11.54
C VAL A 88 -2.46 -19.17 11.48
N ALA A 89 -2.21 -20.17 10.63
CA ALA A 89 -3.04 -21.37 10.55
C ALA A 89 -2.85 -22.32 11.76
N SER A 90 -1.66 -22.34 12.36
CA SER A 90 -1.30 -23.19 13.50
C SER A 90 -1.59 -22.56 14.85
N LEU A 91 -1.89 -21.25 14.90
CA LEU A 91 -2.46 -20.65 16.10
C LEU A 91 -3.77 -21.38 16.35
N GLU A 92 -3.84 -22.12 17.45
CA GLU A 92 -5.06 -22.69 18.03
C GLU A 92 -5.96 -21.56 18.54
N ALA A 93 -6.25 -20.56 17.71
CA ALA A 93 -7.38 -19.71 17.93
C ALA A 93 -8.59 -20.66 17.89
N PRO A 94 -9.35 -20.81 18.98
CA PRO A 94 -10.58 -21.57 18.92
C PRO A 94 -11.36 -21.03 17.72
N VAL A 95 -11.94 -21.90 16.90
CA VAL A 95 -12.66 -21.51 15.66
C VAL A 95 -13.63 -20.33 15.89
N ILE A 96 -14.12 -20.22 17.13
CA ILE A 96 -14.92 -19.14 17.69
C ILE A 96 -14.20 -17.76 17.64
N ASP A 97 -12.93 -17.66 18.03
CA ASP A 97 -12.15 -16.41 18.01
C ASP A 97 -11.88 -15.93 16.58
N LEU A 98 -11.59 -16.84 15.65
CA LEU A 98 -11.42 -16.52 14.22
C LEU A 98 -12.75 -16.03 13.59
N LEU A 99 -13.87 -16.68 13.92
CA LEU A 99 -15.21 -16.25 13.49
C LEU A 99 -15.58 -14.90 14.08
N GLN A 100 -15.29 -14.69 15.37
CA GLN A 100 -15.54 -13.43 16.06
C GLN A 100 -14.68 -12.31 15.46
N GLU A 101 -13.40 -12.54 15.21
CA GLU A 101 -12.51 -11.56 14.59
C GLU A 101 -12.93 -11.25 13.14
N ALA A 102 -13.34 -12.27 12.37
CA ALA A 102 -13.87 -12.09 11.03
C ALA A 102 -15.18 -11.28 11.02
N ALA A 103 -16.10 -11.59 11.94
CA ALA A 103 -17.36 -10.88 12.12
C ALA A 103 -17.12 -9.42 12.56
N GLN A 104 -16.26 -9.19 13.56
CA GLN A 104 -15.86 -7.85 13.98
C GLN A 104 -15.22 -7.07 12.83
N SER A 105 -14.36 -7.70 12.02
CA SER A 105 -13.74 -7.09 10.85
C SER A 105 -14.75 -6.73 9.76
N ALA A 106 -15.75 -7.58 9.54
CA ALA A 106 -16.87 -7.32 8.64
C ALA A 106 -17.73 -6.15 9.15
N MET A 107 -18.10 -6.13 10.43
CA MET A 107 -18.83 -5.02 11.05
C MET A 107 -18.06 -3.70 10.95
N ARG A 108 -16.73 -3.71 11.20
CA ARG A 108 -15.88 -2.53 11.01
C ARG A 108 -15.83 -2.06 9.55
N LYS A 109 -15.89 -2.96 8.57
CA LYS A 109 -15.96 -2.60 7.14
C LYS A 109 -17.32 -2.02 6.77
N ILE A 110 -18.40 -2.58 7.30
CA ILE A 110 -19.77 -2.08 7.09
C ILE A 110 -19.93 -0.69 7.70
N LYS A 111 -19.50 -0.49 8.96
CA LYS A 111 -19.54 0.81 9.64
C LYS A 111 -18.74 1.88 8.88
N ARG A 112 -17.54 1.55 8.37
CA ARG A 112 -16.73 2.45 7.54
C ARG A 112 -17.42 2.84 6.22
N ARG A 113 -18.18 1.93 5.60
CA ARG A 113 -18.97 2.25 4.40
C ARG A 113 -20.20 3.11 4.73
N SER A 114 -20.86 2.85 5.86
CA SER A 114 -21.98 3.64 6.36
C SER A 114 -21.61 5.12 6.59
N TRP A 115 -20.44 5.40 7.19
CA TRP A 115 -19.94 6.77 7.34
C TRP A 115 -19.70 7.46 6.00
N ARG A 116 -19.13 6.75 5.00
CA ARG A 116 -18.92 7.30 3.65
C ARG A 116 -20.22 7.57 2.88
N SER A 117 -21.31 6.85 3.17
CA SER A 117 -22.62 7.07 2.53
C SER A 117 -23.46 8.16 3.22
N GLY A 118 -23.23 8.42 4.52
CA GLY A 118 -23.90 9.50 5.24
C GLY A 118 -23.49 10.89 4.74
N ASP A 119 -22.19 11.08 4.49
CA ASP A 119 -21.67 12.36 4.00
C ASP A 119 -22.04 12.62 2.52
N ALA A 120 -22.12 11.57 1.70
CA ALA A 120 -22.58 11.68 0.31
C ALA A 120 -24.05 12.12 0.19
N LYS A 121 -24.91 11.76 1.16
CA LYS A 121 -26.31 12.22 1.21
C LYS A 121 -26.48 13.66 1.71
N LYS A 122 -25.53 14.19 2.49
CA LYS A 122 -25.56 15.60 2.95
C LYS A 122 -25.16 16.58 1.85
N LEU A 123 -24.28 16.18 0.92
CA LEU A 123 -23.83 17.02 -0.20
C LEU A 123 -24.86 17.12 -1.35
N GLY A 124 -25.88 16.26 -1.41
CA GLY A 124 -26.87 16.23 -2.49
C GLY A 124 -28.21 16.95 -2.20
N LYS A 125 -28.39 17.53 -1.01
CA LYS A 125 -29.69 18.12 -0.58
C LYS A 125 -29.70 19.64 -0.40
N SER A 126 -28.60 20.34 -0.70
CA SER A 126 -28.51 21.81 -0.52
C SER A 126 -28.71 22.64 -1.81
N SER A 127 -29.14 22.06 -2.92
CA SER A 127 -29.32 22.80 -4.19
C SER A 127 -30.75 22.72 -4.76
N SER A 128 -31.77 23.04 -3.96
CA SER A 128 -33.10 23.36 -4.49
C SER A 128 -33.90 24.24 -3.54
N SER A 129 -33.43 25.46 -3.29
CA SER A 129 -34.29 26.56 -2.84
C SER A 129 -33.61 27.89 -3.10
N SER A 130 -33.78 28.42 -4.31
CA SER A 130 -33.84 29.87 -4.58
C SER A 130 -34.03 30.12 -6.08
N ARG A 131 -35.26 30.46 -6.46
CA ARG A 131 -35.53 31.54 -7.42
C ARG A 131 -37.02 31.83 -7.42
N ALA A 132 -37.39 32.74 -6.52
CA ALA A 132 -38.53 33.63 -6.72
C ALA A 132 -38.13 34.68 -7.75
N ALA A 133 -39.00 34.93 -8.72
CA ALA A 133 -39.14 36.15 -9.48
C ALA A 133 -40.62 36.27 -9.83
#